data_AF-A0A2G8CUT7-F1
#
_entry.id   AF-A0A2G8CUT7-F1
#
_cell.length_a   1.000
_cell.length_b   1.000
_cell.length_c   1.000
_cell.angle_alpha   90.00
_cell.angle_beta   90.00
_cell.angle_gamma   90.00
#
_symmetry.space_group_name_H-M   'P 1'
#
loop_
_entity.id
_entity.type
_entity.pdbx_description
1 polymer ?
#
loop_
_entity_poly.entity_id
_entity_poly.type
_entity_poly.pdbx_seq_one_letter_code
_entity_poly.pdbx_strand_id
1 'polypeptide(L)'
;MFTAPARLFRSLAIAEAITWTLLIGALISRASGVNPVVVTIAGGIHGFVFLSYGAMAILVAIHQRWNPGVAILAIASAVIPYATIPTEIWLHRSGRLAGSWRLEQTDDPRDDRWYDRLMRWFLHRPWVLAALILLAVVALYAILLTAGPPGGSR
;
A
#
# COMPACT_ATOMS: atom_id res chain seq x y z
N MET A 1 1.57 -10.29 -16.38
CA MET A 1 2.31 -9.01 -16.35
C MET A 1 2.75 -8.54 -14.94
N PHE A 2 2.32 -9.16 -13.83
CA PHE A 2 2.70 -8.81 -12.44
C PHE A 2 3.86 -9.65 -11.86
N THR A 3 4.92 -9.84 -12.64
CA THR A 3 6.00 -10.79 -12.29
C THR A 3 7.02 -10.26 -11.26
N ALA A 4 6.96 -8.98 -10.88
CA ALA A 4 7.90 -8.36 -9.96
C ALA A 4 7.20 -7.49 -8.89
N PRO A 5 7.53 -7.65 -7.59
CA PRO A 5 7.00 -6.83 -6.49
C PRO A 5 7.18 -5.33 -6.74
N ALA A 6 8.32 -4.94 -7.32
CA ALA A 6 8.66 -3.56 -7.67
C ALA A 6 7.61 -2.88 -8.56
N ARG A 7 7.05 -3.60 -9.54
CA ARG A 7 6.08 -3.00 -10.48
C ARG A 7 4.78 -2.69 -9.78
N LEU A 8 4.27 -3.62 -8.98
CA LEU A 8 3.02 -3.43 -8.25
C LEU A 8 3.18 -2.33 -7.18
N PHE A 9 4.31 -2.31 -6.46
CA PHE A 9 4.63 -1.25 -5.50
C PHE A 9 4.69 0.13 -6.19
N ARG A 10 5.37 0.24 -7.34
CA ARG A 10 5.44 1.47 -8.13
C ARG A 10 4.06 1.91 -8.64
N SER A 11 3.25 0.99 -9.14
CA SER A 11 1.89 1.31 -9.59
C SER A 11 1.05 1.90 -8.46
N LEU A 12 1.14 1.34 -7.24
CA LEU A 12 0.44 1.87 -6.08
C LEU A 12 1.00 3.23 -5.64
N ALA A 13 2.32 3.44 -5.65
CA ALA A 13 2.92 4.74 -5.36
C ALA A 13 2.46 5.84 -6.34
N ILE A 14 2.41 5.52 -7.63
CA ILE A 14 1.90 6.45 -8.66
C ILE A 14 0.41 6.71 -8.49
N ALA A 15 -0.38 5.66 -8.27
CA ALA A 15 -1.82 5.80 -8.03
C ALA A 15 -2.08 6.68 -6.79
N GLU A 16 -1.32 6.48 -5.71
CA GLU A 16 -1.43 7.26 -4.49
C GLU A 16 -1.15 8.74 -4.76
N ALA A 17 -0.08 9.07 -5.48
CA ALA A 17 0.24 10.44 -5.88
C ALA A 17 -0.87 11.09 -6.74
N ILE A 18 -1.46 10.34 -7.69
CA ILE A 18 -2.60 10.83 -8.49
C ILE A 18 -3.81 11.10 -7.59
N THR A 19 -4.11 10.20 -6.66
CA THR A 19 -5.25 10.38 -5.74
C THR A 19 -5.04 11.53 -4.75
N TRP A 20 -3.80 11.84 -4.36
CA TRP A 20 -3.49 13.07 -3.64
C TRP A 20 -3.85 14.31 -4.46
N THR A 21 -3.50 14.35 -5.74
CA THR A 21 -3.88 15.47 -6.62
C THR A 21 -5.41 15.60 -6.71
N LEU A 22 -6.14 14.49 -6.84
CA LEU A 22 -7.60 14.48 -6.85
C LEU A 22 -8.18 15.01 -5.53
N LEU A 23 -7.64 14.55 -4.40
CA LEU A 23 -8.11 14.96 -3.07
C LEU A 23 -7.82 16.45 -2.82
N ILE A 24 -6.62 16.93 -3.12
CA ILE A 24 -6.25 18.35 -3.00
C ILE A 24 -7.14 19.20 -3.91
N GLY A 25 -7.33 18.79 -5.17
CA GLY A 25 -8.22 19.47 -6.10
C GLY A 25 -9.66 19.53 -5.59
N ALA A 26 -10.17 18.43 -5.01
CA ALA A 26 -11.48 18.39 -4.39
C ALA A 26 -11.57 19.36 -3.20
N LEU A 27 -10.56 19.39 -2.32
CA LEU A 27 -10.51 20.31 -1.17
C LEU A 27 -10.48 21.78 -1.62
N ILE A 28 -9.70 22.11 -2.65
CA ILE A 28 -9.66 23.46 -3.23
C ILE A 28 -11.03 23.81 -3.83
N SER A 29 -11.62 22.92 -4.64
CA SER A 29 -12.94 23.17 -5.25
C SER A 29 -14.03 23.37 -4.19
N ARG A 30 -13.95 22.66 -3.06
CA ARG A 30 -14.87 22.82 -1.95
C ARG A 30 -14.75 24.20 -1.31
N ALA A 31 -13.54 24.74 -1.18
CA ALA A 31 -13.34 26.12 -0.72
C ALA A 31 -13.94 27.16 -1.69
N SER A 32 -14.13 26.80 -2.96
CA SER A 32 -14.83 27.61 -3.97
C SER A 32 -16.34 27.36 -4.08
N GLY A 33 -16.93 26.61 -3.14
CA GLY A 33 -18.38 26.37 -3.09
C GLY A 33 -18.88 25.18 -3.90
N VAL A 34 -18.00 24.33 -4.44
CA VAL A 34 -18.40 23.10 -5.13
C VAL A 34 -19.02 22.10 -4.16
N ASN A 35 -19.94 21.27 -4.67
CA ASN A 35 -20.70 20.28 -3.91
C ASN A 35 -19.78 19.40 -3.02
N PRO A 36 -20.09 19.26 -1.71
CA PRO A 36 -19.36 18.41 -0.76
C PRO A 36 -19.05 16.98 -1.25
N VAL A 37 -19.94 16.41 -2.07
CA VAL A 37 -19.84 15.05 -2.60
C VAL A 37 -18.53 14.82 -3.34
N VAL A 38 -17.97 15.84 -4.00
CA VAL A 38 -16.69 15.73 -4.71
C VAL A 38 -15.54 15.36 -3.76
N VAL A 39 -15.51 15.97 -2.56
CA VAL A 39 -14.53 15.65 -1.52
C VAL A 39 -14.75 14.24 -0.97
N THR A 40 -16.01 13.84 -0.76
CA THR A 40 -16.33 12.48 -0.30
C THR A 40 -15.86 11.42 -1.30
N ILE A 41 -16.08 11.62 -2.60
CA ILE A 41 -15.64 10.69 -3.64
C ILE A 41 -14.11 10.67 -3.74
N ALA A 42 -13.47 11.84 -3.84
CA ALA A 42 -12.02 11.93 -3.95
C ALA A 42 -11.30 11.37 -2.70
N GLY A 43 -11.80 11.69 -1.51
CA GLY A 43 -11.30 11.17 -0.25
C GLY A 43 -11.53 9.66 -0.12
N GLY A 44 -12.67 9.16 -0.59
CA GLY A 44 -12.96 7.73 -0.63
C GLY A 44 -11.97 6.96 -1.51
N ILE A 45 -11.72 7.45 -2.74
CA ILE A 45 -10.75 6.86 -3.67
C ILE A 45 -9.34 6.91 -3.07
N HIS A 46 -8.92 8.07 -2.54
CA HIS A 46 -7.61 8.24 -1.93
C HIS A 46 -7.41 7.29 -0.74
N GLY A 47 -8.37 7.22 0.19
CA GLY A 47 -8.30 6.33 1.34
C GLY A 47 -8.14 4.86 0.96
N PHE A 48 -8.83 4.40 -0.08
CA PHE A 48 -8.68 3.02 -0.56
C PHE A 48 -7.28 2.75 -1.14
N VAL A 49 -6.75 3.68 -1.94
CA VAL A 49 -5.40 3.56 -2.51
C VAL A 49 -4.32 3.66 -1.43
N PHE A 50 -4.49 4.55 -0.45
CA PHE A 50 -3.63 4.67 0.74
C PHE A 50 -3.51 3.34 1.48
N LEU A 51 -4.63 2.68 1.80
CA LEU A 51 -4.63 1.39 2.49
C LEU A 51 -4.00 0.28 1.64
N SER A 52 -4.27 0.28 0.34
CA SER A 52 -3.69 -0.68 -0.60
C SER A 52 -2.18 -0.55 -0.69
N TYR A 53 -1.66 0.68 -0.75
CA TYR A 53 -0.23 0.96 -0.73
C TYR A 53 0.41 0.51 0.59
N GLY A 54 -0.20 0.82 1.74
CA GLY A 54 0.29 0.36 3.05
C GLY A 54 0.36 -1.16 3.18
N ALA A 55 -0.69 -1.87 2.73
CA ALA A 55 -0.71 -3.33 2.70
C ALA A 55 0.40 -3.91 1.81
N MET A 56 0.63 -3.30 0.63
CA MET A 56 1.72 -3.69 -0.25
C MET A 56 3.10 -3.41 0.36
N ALA A 57 3.27 -2.28 1.05
CA ALA A 57 4.51 -1.96 1.75
C ALA A 57 4.83 -2.99 2.83
N ILE A 58 3.83 -3.44 3.60
CA ILE A 58 3.99 -4.51 4.59
C ILE A 58 4.36 -5.83 3.91
N LEU A 59 3.61 -6.22 2.86
CA LEU A 59 3.88 -7.46 2.13
C LEU A 59 5.32 -7.51 1.60
N VAL A 60 5.74 -6.43 0.92
CA VAL A 60 7.09 -6.33 0.37
C VAL A 60 8.14 -6.25 1.48
N ALA A 61 7.87 -5.55 2.58
CA ALA A 61 8.79 -5.48 3.71
C ALA A 61 9.06 -6.87 4.31
N ILE A 62 8.02 -7.70 4.47
CA ILE A 62 8.18 -9.07 4.98
C ILE A 62 8.90 -9.93 3.93
N HIS A 63 8.46 -9.86 2.66
CA HIS A 63 9.03 -10.64 1.56
C HIS A 63 10.52 -10.35 1.32
N GLN A 64 10.89 -9.07 1.41
CA GLN A 64 12.26 -8.58 1.18
C GLN A 64 13.07 -8.47 2.48
N ARG A 65 12.50 -8.89 3.62
CA ARG A 65 13.13 -8.86 4.95
C ARG A 65 13.69 -7.48 5.30
N TRP A 66 12.92 -6.44 5.01
CA TRP A 66 13.28 -5.08 5.38
C TRP A 66 13.44 -4.96 6.89
N ASN A 67 14.34 -4.08 7.31
CA ASN A 67 14.33 -3.66 8.71
C ASN A 67 13.01 -2.91 9.01
N PRO A 68 12.52 -2.95 10.26
CA PRO A 68 11.25 -2.31 10.61
C PRO A 68 11.21 -0.80 10.29
N GLY A 69 12.34 -0.11 10.41
CA GLY A 69 12.44 1.33 10.10
C GLY A 69 12.14 1.66 8.65
N VAL A 70 12.58 0.83 7.69
CA VAL A 70 12.27 0.98 6.26
C VAL A 70 10.78 0.78 6.01
N ALA A 71 10.16 -0.23 6.65
CA ALA A 71 8.74 -0.48 6.53
C ALA A 71 7.91 0.69 7.09
N ILE A 72 8.28 1.20 8.26
CA ILE A 72 7.65 2.38 8.87
C ILE A 72 7.80 3.60 7.97
N LEU A 73 9.00 3.86 7.44
CA LEU A 73 9.24 4.97 6.50
C LEU A 73 8.37 4.84 5.25
N ALA A 74 8.27 3.63 4.69
CA ALA A 74 7.45 3.37 3.51
C ALA A 74 5.97 3.60 3.77
N ILE A 75 5.43 3.20 4.92
CA ILE A 75 4.02 3.42 5.28
C ILE A 75 3.77 4.90 5.58
N ALA A 76 4.65 5.52 6.36
CA ALA A 76 4.54 6.92 6.75
C ALA A 76 4.57 7.87 5.54
N SER A 77 5.26 7.48 4.45
CA SER A 77 5.30 8.30 3.24
C SER A 77 3.94 8.44 2.55
N ALA A 78 2.97 7.54 2.78
CA ALA A 78 1.61 7.69 2.26
C ALA A 78 0.80 8.78 2.97
N VAL A 79 1.24 9.24 4.14
CA VAL A 79 0.56 10.31 4.89
C VAL A 79 0.95 11.69 4.34
N ILE A 80 2.12 11.81 3.74
CA ILE A 80 2.65 13.07 3.22
C ILE A 80 2.37 13.12 1.70
N PRO A 81 1.70 14.17 1.20
CA PRO A 81 1.41 14.29 -0.23
C PRO A 81 2.65 14.08 -1.10
N TYR A 82 2.51 13.21 -2.10
CA TYR A 82 3.55 12.89 -3.09
C TYR A 82 4.81 12.21 -2.54
N ALA A 83 4.93 11.94 -1.23
CA ALA A 83 6.13 11.36 -0.66
C ALA A 83 6.31 9.85 -0.99
N THR A 84 5.25 9.17 -1.44
CA THR A 84 5.33 7.80 -1.96
C THR A 84 6.26 7.66 -3.17
N ILE A 85 6.36 8.68 -4.02
CA ILE A 85 7.24 8.69 -5.20
C ILE A 85 8.73 8.72 -4.85
N PRO A 86 9.26 9.71 -4.09
CA PRO A 86 10.67 9.71 -3.71
C PRO A 86 11.03 8.50 -2.85
N THR A 87 10.11 8.02 -1.99
CA THR A 87 10.32 6.78 -1.24
C THR A 87 10.44 5.57 -2.15
N GLU A 88 9.56 5.41 -3.15
CA GLU A 88 9.68 4.34 -4.16
C GLU A 88 11.01 4.42 -4.91
N ILE A 89 11.41 5.61 -5.36
CA ILE A 89 12.68 5.83 -6.07
C ILE A 89 13.85 5.42 -5.19
N TRP A 90 13.85 5.81 -3.91
CA TRP A 90 14.90 5.43 -2.95
C TRP A 90 14.93 3.93 -2.69
N LEU A 91 13.77 3.28 -2.49
CA LEU A 91 13.66 1.84 -2.31
C LEU A 91 14.16 1.08 -3.54
N HIS A 92 13.85 1.56 -4.73
CA HIS A 92 14.31 0.98 -5.99
C HIS A 92 15.84 1.15 -6.15
N ARG A 93 16.36 2.37 -5.98
CA ARG A 93 17.80 2.67 -6.11
C ARG A 93 18.67 1.93 -5.11
N SER A 94 18.13 1.66 -3.91
CA SER A 94 18.85 0.93 -2.87
C SER A 94 18.70 -0.59 -2.95
N GLY A 95 18.11 -1.12 -4.02
CA GLY A 95 17.95 -2.56 -4.25
C GLY A 95 16.91 -3.23 -3.35
N ARG A 96 16.18 -2.47 -2.53
CA ARG A 96 15.18 -3.01 -1.59
C ARG A 96 13.95 -3.60 -2.28
N LEU A 97 13.70 -3.19 -3.52
CA LEU A 97 12.66 -3.73 -4.41
C LEU A 97 13.23 -4.72 -5.46
N ALA A 98 14.53 -5.01 -5.43
CA ALA A 98 15.16 -5.87 -6.44
C ALA A 98 14.83 -7.35 -6.18
N GLY A 99 14.61 -8.10 -7.28
CA GLY A 99 14.31 -9.53 -7.23
C GLY A 99 12.92 -9.88 -7.73
N SER A 100 12.77 -11.12 -8.19
CA SER A 100 11.46 -11.74 -8.44
C SER A 100 10.80 -12.10 -7.10
N TRP A 101 9.50 -12.40 -7.13
CA TRP A 101 8.87 -13.09 -6.01
C TRP A 101 9.65 -14.38 -5.71
N ARG A 102 10.24 -14.49 -4.52
CA ARG A 102 10.88 -15.72 -4.01
C ARG A 102 9.81 -16.80 -3.86
N LEU A 103 9.66 -17.61 -4.91
CA LEU A 103 8.74 -18.73 -4.98
C LEU A 103 9.38 -20.03 -4.48
N GLU A 104 10.70 -20.15 -4.56
CA GLU A 104 11.46 -21.35 -4.17
C GLU A 104 12.28 -21.11 -2.89
N GLN A 105 12.56 -22.20 -2.17
CA GLN A 105 13.42 -22.19 -0.98
C GLN A 105 14.86 -21.89 -1.40
N THR A 106 15.48 -20.93 -0.73
CA THR A 106 16.88 -20.54 -0.94
C THR A 106 17.75 -21.14 0.16
N ASP A 107 19.03 -21.38 -0.11
CA ASP A 107 19.99 -21.90 0.88
C ASP A 107 20.33 -20.91 2.03
N ASP A 108 19.58 -19.80 2.16
CA ASP A 108 19.76 -18.81 3.22
C ASP A 108 19.23 -19.38 4.55
N PRO A 109 20.03 -19.46 5.63
CA PRO A 109 19.60 -19.94 6.96
C PRO A 109 18.39 -19.19 7.54
N ARG A 110 18.10 -18.00 7.03
CA ARG A 110 16.93 -17.19 7.42
C ARG A 110 15.61 -17.67 6.80
N ASP A 111 15.64 -18.66 5.89
CA ASP A 111 14.51 -19.17 5.11
C ASP A 111 13.75 -20.35 5.76
N ASP A 112 14.14 -20.68 6.99
CA ASP A 112 13.59 -21.77 7.80
C ASP A 112 12.57 -21.31 8.86
N ARG A 113 12.09 -20.06 8.79
CA ARG A 113 11.09 -19.56 9.74
C ARG A 113 9.71 -20.13 9.41
N TRP A 114 8.89 -20.34 10.43
CA TRP A 114 7.54 -20.92 10.27
C TRP A 114 6.63 -20.09 9.33
N TYR A 115 6.77 -18.76 9.33
CA TYR A 115 6.01 -17.87 8.44
C TYR A 115 6.48 -17.95 6.98
N ASP A 116 7.72 -18.38 6.71
CA ASP A 116 8.22 -18.51 5.33
C ASP A 116 7.50 -19.65 4.60
N ARG A 117 7.09 -20.71 5.31
CA ARG A 117 6.30 -21.81 4.73
C ARG A 117 4.90 -21.35 4.33
N LEU A 118 4.28 -20.51 5.16
CA LEU A 118 2.95 -19.96 4.92
C LEU A 118 3.00 -18.92 3.77
N MET A 119 4.02 -18.06 3.76
CA MET A 119 4.30 -17.13 2.67
C MET A 119 4.52 -17.84 1.34
N ARG A 120 5.35 -18.89 1.31
CA ARG A 120 5.61 -19.71 0.10
C ARG A 120 4.33 -20.33 -0.45
N TRP A 121 3.46 -20.88 0.42
CA TRP A 121 2.17 -21.42 0.01
C TRP A 121 1.27 -20.34 -0.64
N PHE A 122 1.23 -19.14 -0.04
CA PHE A 122 0.48 -18.00 -0.60
C PHE A 122 1.07 -17.49 -1.92
N LEU A 123 2.39 -17.44 -2.05
CA LEU A 123 3.05 -17.00 -3.27
C LEU A 123 2.86 -18.00 -4.43
N HIS A 124 2.74 -19.30 -4.14
CA HIS A 124 2.33 -20.32 -5.12
C HIS A 124 0.87 -20.18 -5.55
N ARG A 125 0.04 -19.47 -4.78
CA ARG A 125 -1.35 -19.16 -5.08
C ARG A 125 -1.57 -17.63 -5.10
N PRO A 126 -0.96 -16.91 -6.06
CA PRO A 126 -0.91 -15.44 -6.05
C PRO A 126 -2.31 -14.80 -6.07
N TRP A 127 -3.30 -15.48 -6.66
CA TRP A 127 -4.69 -15.02 -6.67
C TRP A 127 -5.35 -15.09 -5.28
N VAL A 128 -5.02 -16.09 -4.45
CA VAL A 128 -5.55 -16.20 -3.08
C VAL A 128 -4.96 -15.08 -2.22
N LEU A 129 -3.66 -14.85 -2.33
CA LEU A 129 -2.98 -13.76 -1.61
C LEU A 129 -3.59 -12.41 -2.00
N ALA A 130 -3.75 -12.16 -3.30
CA ALA A 130 -4.38 -10.93 -3.80
C ALA A 130 -5.82 -10.78 -3.29
N ALA A 131 -6.62 -11.85 -3.32
CA ALA A 131 -8.00 -11.83 -2.83
C ALA A 131 -8.08 -11.57 -1.32
N LEU A 132 -7.19 -12.16 -0.51
CA LEU A 132 -7.16 -11.93 0.93
C LEU A 132 -6.70 -10.51 1.28
N ILE A 133 -5.67 -9.99 0.60
CA ILE A 133 -5.23 -8.61 0.80
C ILE A 133 -6.35 -7.65 0.40
N LEU A 134 -7.00 -7.87 -0.74
CA LEU A 134 -8.13 -7.06 -1.18
C LEU A 134 -9.27 -7.11 -0.16
N LEU A 135 -9.63 -8.30 0.31
CA LEU A 135 -10.67 -8.47 1.34
C LEU A 135 -10.31 -7.73 2.63
N ALA A 136 -9.06 -7.84 3.09
CA ALA A 136 -8.58 -7.15 4.28
C ALA A 136 -8.62 -5.63 4.11
N VAL A 137 -8.21 -5.12 2.94
CA VAL A 137 -8.28 -3.68 2.61
C VAL A 137 -9.72 -3.20 2.57
N VAL A 138 -10.62 -3.94 1.91
CA VAL A 138 -12.06 -3.59 1.84
C VAL A 138 -12.70 -3.62 3.22
N ALA A 139 -12.42 -4.63 4.03
CA ALA A 139 -12.93 -4.74 5.39
C ALA A 139 -12.44 -3.58 6.26
N LEU A 140 -11.13 -3.29 6.25
CA LEU A 140 -10.55 -2.18 6.99
C LEU A 140 -11.11 -0.83 6.52
N TYR A 141 -11.23 -0.64 5.20
CA TYR A 141 -11.83 0.56 4.62
C TYR A 141 -13.28 0.75 5.05
N ALA A 142 -14.11 -0.31 4.98
CA ALA A 142 -15.50 -0.27 5.42
C ALA A 142 -15.61 0.04 6.92
N ILE A 143 -14.77 -0.57 7.76
CA ILE A 143 -14.69 -0.26 9.18
C ILE A 143 -14.39 1.22 9.40
N LEU A 144 -13.37 1.76 8.72
CA LEU A 144 -12.99 3.18 8.84
C LEU A 144 -14.10 4.13 8.38
N LEU A 145 -14.84 3.78 7.33
CA LEU A 145 -16.01 4.56 6.89
C LEU A 145 -17.16 4.53 7.92
N THR A 146 -17.38 3.39 8.57
CA THR A 146 -18.47 3.23 9.55
C THR A 146 -18.14 3.83 10.92
N ALA A 147 -16.87 3.77 11.34
CA ALA A 147 -16.41 4.30 12.61
C ALA A 147 -16.40 5.85 12.63
N GLY A 148 -16.25 6.48 11.46
CA GLY A 148 -16.09 7.93 11.34
C GLY A 148 -14.77 8.43 11.93
N PRO A 149 -14.44 9.73 11.79
CA PRO A 149 -13.23 10.29 12.37
C PRO A 149 -13.27 10.16 13.91
N PRO A 150 -12.21 9.68 14.57
CA PRO A 150 -12.14 9.75 16.02
C PRO A 150 -12.16 11.22 16.45
N GLY A 151 -13.32 11.69 16.91
CA GLY A 151 -13.58 13.09 17.30
C GLY A 151 -14.71 13.80 16.54
N GLY A 152 -15.32 13.18 15.51
CA GLY A 152 -16.48 13.75 14.81
C GLY A 152 -17.80 13.39 15.52
N SER A 153 -18.32 14.27 16.38
CA SER A 153 -19.68 14.14 16.87
C SER A 153 -20.66 14.25 15.69
N ARG A 154 -21.55 13.25 15.59
CA ARG A 154 -22.66 13.21 14.62
C ARG A 154 -23.53 14.46 14.67
#